data_AF-A0ABC9PC90-F1
#
_entry.id   AF-A0ABC9PC90-F1
#
_cell.length_a   1.000
_cell.length_b   1.000
_cell.length_c   1.000
_cell.angle_alpha   90.00
_cell.angle_beta   90.00
_cell.angle_gamma   90.00
#
_symmetry.space_group_name_H-M   'P 1'
#
loop_
_entity.id
_entity.type
_entity.pdbx_description
1 polymer ?
#
loop_
_entity_poly.entity_id
_entity_poly.type
_entity_poly.pdbx_seq_one_letter_code
_entity_poly.pdbx_strand_id
1 'polypeptide(L)'
;MIKNLVFDLGNVLIEWNSEKILTYFEPEKERRQVLRQAIFESGVWHQTDKGELSLKEACEGVQTQLDASYHSAVKNIFYHWYEVVHVYSGLQERIRLWSDQGY
;
A
#
# COMPACT_ATOMS: atom_id res chain seq x y z
N MET A 1 14.73 -29.25 -12.30
CA MET A 1 14.15 -28.32 -13.30
C MET A 1 13.06 -27.53 -12.60
N ILE A 2 13.10 -26.20 -12.67
CA ILE A 2 12.08 -25.32 -12.07
C ILE A 2 10.86 -25.33 -12.98
N LYS A 3 9.67 -25.42 -12.39
CA LYS A 3 8.39 -25.52 -13.13
C LYS A 3 7.38 -24.43 -12.77
N ASN A 4 7.60 -23.71 -11.68
CA ASN A 4 6.69 -22.69 -11.21
C ASN A 4 7.52 -21.51 -10.72
N LEU A 5 7.09 -20.31 -11.07
CA LEU A 5 7.64 -19.06 -10.54
C LEU A 5 6.53 -18.36 -9.75
N VAL A 6 6.81 -18.01 -8.49
CA VAL A 6 5.89 -17.27 -7.63
C VAL A 6 6.54 -15.93 -7.31
N PHE A 7 5.82 -14.85 -7.59
CA PHE A 7 6.29 -13.49 -7.34
C PHE A 7 5.43 -12.87 -6.24
N ASP A 8 6.09 -12.31 -5.24
CA ASP A 8 5.45 -11.38 -4.33
C ASP A 8 5.11 -10.07 -5.07
N LEU A 9 4.26 -9.23 -4.49
CA LEU A 9 3.90 -7.92 -5.06
C LEU A 9 4.87 -6.83 -4.59
N GLY A 10 4.98 -6.64 -3.27
CA GLY A 10 5.73 -5.56 -2.65
C GLY A 10 7.24 -5.73 -2.80
N ASN A 11 7.91 -4.70 -3.31
CA ASN A 11 9.35 -4.70 -3.62
C ASN A 11 9.80 -5.79 -4.60
N VAL A 12 8.85 -6.40 -5.33
CA VAL A 12 9.12 -7.37 -6.40
C VAL A 12 8.46 -6.95 -7.70
N LEU A 13 7.15 -6.69 -7.74
CA LEU A 13 6.47 -6.19 -8.95
C LEU A 13 6.23 -4.68 -8.92
N ILE A 14 6.14 -4.11 -7.71
CA ILE A 14 5.99 -2.70 -7.44
C ILE A 14 6.90 -2.29 -6.28
N GLU A 15 7.22 -1.00 -6.17
CA GLU A 15 7.79 -0.43 -4.96
C GLU A 15 6.78 -0.50 -3.80
N TRP A 16 7.20 -1.00 -2.65
CA TRP A 16 6.46 -0.84 -1.39
C TRP A 16 7.24 0.07 -0.44
N ASN A 17 6.71 1.28 -0.25
CA ASN A 17 7.33 2.34 0.55
C ASN A 17 6.27 3.21 1.23
N SER A 18 5.89 2.85 2.46
CA SER A 18 4.87 3.57 3.23
C SER A 18 5.26 5.02 3.53
N GLU A 19 6.55 5.33 3.69
CA GLU A 19 7.01 6.70 3.93
C GLU A 19 6.83 7.59 2.70
N LYS A 20 7.09 7.05 1.50
CA LYS A 20 6.81 7.75 0.25
C LYS A 20 5.32 8.01 0.07
N ILE A 21 4.47 7.03 0.40
CA ILE A 21 3.01 7.18 0.38
C ILE A 21 2.57 8.28 1.36
N LEU A 22 3.04 8.26 2.61
CA LEU A 22 2.76 9.28 3.61
C LEU A 22 3.21 10.67 3.15
N THR A 23 4.44 10.78 2.63
CA THR A 23 5.02 12.04 2.14
C THR A 23 4.25 12.63 0.97
N TYR A 24 3.71 11.78 0.09
CA TYR A 24 2.91 12.24 -1.03
C TYR A 24 1.55 12.82 -0.59
N PHE A 25 0.86 12.16 0.35
CA PHE A 25 -0.49 12.55 0.76
C PHE A 25 -0.56 13.53 1.93
N GLU A 26 0.54 13.73 2.67
CA GLU A 26 0.62 14.68 3.78
C GLU A 26 2.00 15.37 3.81
N PRO A 27 2.09 16.65 3.41
CA PRO A 27 3.36 17.38 3.35
C PRO A 27 3.91 17.77 4.73
N GLU A 28 3.08 17.85 5.78
CA GLU A 28 3.51 18.23 7.13
C GLU A 28 4.07 17.02 7.90
N LYS A 29 5.30 17.14 8.43
CA LYS A 29 6.03 16.02 9.03
C LYS A 29 5.37 15.52 10.31
N GLU A 30 4.87 16.44 11.13
CA GLU A 30 4.21 16.17 12.39
C GLU A 30 2.91 15.39 12.15
N ARG A 31 2.13 15.80 11.15
CA ARG A 31 0.90 15.12 10.74
C ARG A 31 1.18 13.73 10.15
N ARG A 32 2.28 13.56 9.39
CA ARG A 32 2.71 12.23 8.91
C ARG A 32 2.99 11.25 10.04
N GLN A 33 3.58 11.71 11.15
CA GLN A 33 3.82 10.84 12.30
C GLN A 33 2.52 10.26 12.86
N VAL A 34 1.49 11.11 12.98
CA VAL A 34 0.16 10.70 13.44
C VAL A 34 -0.48 9.70 12.48
N LEU A 35 -0.43 9.98 11.16
CA LEU A 35 -0.95 9.07 10.14
C LEU A 35 -0.21 7.73 10.12
N ARG A 36 1.12 7.74 10.27
CA ARG A 36 1.93 6.51 10.32
C ARG A 36 1.49 5.62 11.48
N GLN A 37 1.34 6.22 12.66
CA GLN A 37 0.90 5.51 13.86
C GLN A 37 -0.51 4.95 13.69
N ALA A 38 -1.44 5.76 13.18
CA ALA A 38 -2.85 5.38 13.07
C ALA A 38 -3.12 4.34 11.97
N ILE A 39 -2.34 4.33 10.89
CA ILE A 39 -2.58 3.46 9.71
C ILE A 39 -1.67 2.24 9.71
N PHE A 40 -0.35 2.46 9.73
CA PHE A 40 0.63 1.40 9.44
C PHE A 40 1.15 0.71 10.71
N GLU A 41 1.31 1.44 11.81
CA GLU A 41 1.81 0.87 13.08
C GLU A 41 0.69 0.35 14.00
N SER A 42 -0.56 0.80 13.79
CA SER A 42 -1.73 0.34 14.56
C SER A 42 -2.16 -1.09 14.26
N GLY A 43 -1.69 -1.65 13.15
CA GLY A 43 -2.12 -2.95 12.63
C GLY A 43 -3.36 -2.88 11.73
N VAL A 44 -4.06 -1.74 11.64
CA VAL A 44 -5.27 -1.60 10.81
C VAL A 44 -4.98 -1.96 9.35
N TRP A 45 -3.86 -1.47 8.80
CA TRP A 45 -3.45 -1.83 7.44
C TRP A 45 -3.28 -3.35 7.27
N HIS A 46 -2.62 -4.01 8.22
CA HIS A 46 -2.40 -5.46 8.18
C HIS A 46 -3.71 -6.26 8.27
N GLN A 47 -4.70 -5.76 8.99
CA GLN A 47 -6.03 -6.37 9.04
C GLN A 47 -6.75 -6.27 7.69
N THR A 48 -6.53 -5.20 6.93
CA THR A 48 -7.03 -5.11 5.55
C THR A 48 -6.35 -6.10 4.62
N ASP A 49 -5.02 -6.29 4.74
CA ASP A 49 -4.26 -7.25 3.94
C ASP A 49 -4.72 -8.69 4.18
N LYS A 50 -5.13 -9.01 5.42
CA LYS A 50 -5.71 -10.32 5.77
C LYS A 50 -7.18 -10.49 5.39
N GLY A 51 -7.86 -9.42 5.01
CA GLY A 51 -9.32 -9.41 4.81
C GLY A 51 -10.14 -9.48 6.10
N GLU A 52 -9.54 -9.18 7.25
CA GLU A 52 -10.25 -9.05 8.55
C GLU A 52 -11.08 -7.77 8.62
N LEU A 53 -10.62 -6.71 7.95
CA LEU A 53 -11.35 -5.45 7.76
C LEU A 53 -11.48 -5.15 6.27
N SER A 54 -12.65 -4.68 5.84
CA SER A 54 -12.76 -4.05 4.53
C SER A 54 -12.01 -2.71 4.51
N LEU A 55 -11.59 -2.26 3.31
CA LEU A 55 -10.97 -0.94 3.12
C LEU A 55 -11.84 0.20 3.68
N LYS A 56 -13.17 0.08 3.56
CA LYS A 56 -14.12 1.07 4.08
C LYS A 56 -14.10 1.11 5.61
N GLU A 57 -14.22 -0.04 6.26
CA GLU A 57 -14.22 -0.13 7.73
C GLU A 57 -12.90 0.36 8.33
N ALA A 58 -11.76 0.00 7.71
CA ALA A 58 -10.45 0.48 8.13
C ALA A 58 -10.30 2.00 7.97
N CYS A 59 -10.70 2.55 6.82
CA CYS A 59 -10.66 3.99 6.56
C CYS A 59 -11.54 4.77 7.55
N GLU A 60 -12.81 4.37 7.72
CA GLU A 60 -13.74 5.00 8.67
C GLU A 60 -13.23 4.85 10.11
N GLY A 61 -12.74 3.67 10.48
CA GLY A 61 -12.16 3.40 11.79
C GLY A 61 -11.00 4.34 12.13
N VAL A 62 -10.05 4.52 11.22
CA VAL A 62 -8.93 5.47 11.42
C VAL A 62 -9.43 6.92 11.46
N GLN A 63 -10.37 7.30 10.59
CA GLN A 63 -10.95 8.65 10.58
C GLN A 63 -11.63 8.99 11.91
N THR A 64 -12.33 8.05 12.54
CA THR A 64 -12.98 8.30 13.84
C THR A 64 -12.02 8.53 15.00
N GLN A 65 -10.76 8.07 14.88
CA GLN A 65 -9.74 8.24 15.92
C GLN A 65 -8.97 9.56 15.80
N LEU A 66 -9.11 10.25 14.67
CA LEU A 66 -8.34 11.45 14.34
C LEU A 66 -9.26 12.66 14.13
N ASP A 67 -8.68 13.85 14.28
CA ASP A 67 -9.36 15.10 13.93
C ASP A 67 -9.77 15.11 12.45
N ALA A 68 -10.88 15.81 12.14
CA ALA A 68 -11.46 15.88 10.79
C ALA A 68 -10.46 16.41 9.74
N SER A 69 -9.47 17.21 10.15
CA SER A 69 -8.40 17.66 9.25
C SER A 69 -7.57 16.53 8.66
N TYR A 70 -7.55 15.32 9.25
CA TYR A 70 -6.83 14.15 8.71
C TYR A 70 -7.67 13.34 7.72
N HIS A 71 -8.99 13.54 7.65
CA HIS A 71 -9.88 12.62 6.95
C HIS A 71 -9.57 12.48 5.46
N SER A 72 -9.22 13.57 4.79
CA SER A 72 -8.81 13.53 3.38
C SER A 72 -7.52 12.74 3.19
N ALA A 73 -6.51 12.92 4.05
CA ALA A 73 -5.25 12.20 3.95
C ALA A 73 -5.43 10.70 4.21
N VAL A 74 -6.22 10.34 5.23
CA VAL A 74 -6.57 8.93 5.52
C VAL A 74 -7.26 8.28 4.31
N LYS A 75 -8.27 8.95 3.74
CA LYS A 75 -8.98 8.46 2.56
C LYS A 75 -8.04 8.28 1.38
N ASN A 76 -7.18 9.28 1.13
CA ASN A 76 -6.22 9.20 0.04
C ASN A 76 -5.23 8.05 0.19
N ILE A 77 -4.73 7.81 1.40
CA ILE A 77 -3.82 6.70 1.67
C ILE A 77 -4.51 5.34 1.44
N PHE A 78 -5.73 5.12 1.97
CA PHE A 78 -6.41 3.83 1.78
C PHE A 78 -6.82 3.55 0.33
N TYR A 79 -7.22 4.57 -0.42
CA TYR A 79 -7.81 4.37 -1.76
C TYR A 79 -6.90 4.70 -2.93
N HIS A 80 -5.79 5.42 -2.72
CA HIS A 80 -4.94 5.94 -3.79
C HIS A 80 -3.44 5.66 -3.58
N TRP A 81 -3.04 4.86 -2.58
CA TRP A 81 -1.62 4.52 -2.36
C TRP A 81 -0.94 3.91 -3.58
N TYR A 82 -1.65 3.14 -4.40
CA TYR A 82 -1.08 2.48 -5.58
C TYR A 82 -0.79 3.46 -6.73
N GLU A 83 -1.29 4.69 -6.66
CA GLU A 83 -1.03 5.72 -7.68
C GLU A 83 0.39 6.31 -7.56
N VAL A 84 1.03 6.15 -6.40
CA VAL A 84 2.32 6.78 -6.08
C VAL A 84 3.50 5.81 -6.09
N VAL A 85 3.22 4.50 -6.13
CA VAL A 85 4.25 3.47 -6.16
C VAL A 85 4.86 3.33 -7.56
N HIS A 86 6.16 3.07 -7.62
CA HIS A 86 6.80 2.77 -8.89
C HIS A 86 6.50 1.33 -9.32
N VAL A 87 6.06 1.13 -10.57
CA VAL A 87 5.82 -0.19 -11.15
C VAL A 87 7.07 -0.69 -11.86
N TYR A 88 7.54 -1.89 -11.52
CA TYR A 88 8.73 -2.47 -12.14
C TYR A 88 8.38 -3.14 -13.47
N SER A 89 8.01 -2.32 -14.46
CA SER A 89 7.52 -2.78 -15.77
C SER A 89 8.49 -3.74 -16.47
N GLY A 90 9.80 -3.47 -16.42
CA GLY A 90 10.81 -4.33 -17.04
C GLY A 90 10.87 -5.75 -16.43
N LEU A 91 10.54 -5.93 -15.16
CA LEU A 91 10.38 -7.27 -14.59
C LEU A 91 9.09 -7.92 -15.06
N GLN A 92 7.98 -7.17 -15.07
CA GLN A 92 6.68 -7.71 -15.49
C GLN A 92 6.67 -8.15 -16.96
N GLU A 93 7.42 -7.47 -17.82
CA GLU A 93 7.65 -7.89 -19.21
C GLU A 93 8.40 -9.24 -19.27
N ARG A 94 9.43 -9.43 -18.43
CA ARG A 94 10.14 -10.72 -18.34
C ARG A 94 9.28 -11.84 -17.80
N ILE A 95 8.40 -11.56 -16.83
CA ILE A 95 7.45 -12.54 -16.30
C ILE A 95 6.54 -13.06 -17.41
N ARG A 96 6.06 -12.18 -18.31
CA ARG A 96 5.29 -12.59 -19.49
C ARG A 96 6.11 -13.52 -20.40
N LEU A 97 7.36 -13.15 -20.69
CA LEU A 97 8.25 -14.00 -21.51
C LEU A 97 8.49 -15.38 -20.89
N TRP A 98 8.64 -15.48 -19.57
CA TRP A 98 8.81 -16.77 -18.90
C TRP A 98 7.52 -17.60 -18.95
N SER A 99 6.37 -16.97 -18.76
CA SER A 99 5.07 -17.65 -18.89
C SER A 99 4.89 -18.22 -20.31
N ASP A 100 5.25 -17.45 -21.33
CA ASP A 100 5.22 -17.91 -22.73
C ASP A 100 6.19 -19.07 -23.01
N GLN A 101 7.23 -19.24 -22.20
CA GLN A 101 8.20 -20.35 -22.26
C GLN A 101 7.75 -21.59 -21.47
N GLY A 102 6.59 -21.56 -20.84
CA GLY A 102 6.03 -22.67 -20.07
C GLY A 102 6.50 -22.72 -18.61
N TYR A 103 6.98 -21.60 -18.06
CA TYR A 103 7.16 -21.40 -16.62
C TYR A 103 5.88 -20.91 -15.92
#